data_AF-A0AA39UIK7-F1
#
_entry.id   AF-A0AA39UIK7-F1
#
_cell.length_a   1.000
_cell.length_b   1.000
_cell.length_c   1.000
_cell.angle_alpha   90.00
_cell.angle_beta   90.00
_cell.angle_gamma   90.00
#
_symmetry.space_group_name_H-M   'P 1'
#
loop_
_entity.id
_entity.type
_entity.pdbx_description
1 polymer ?
#
loop_
_entity_poly.entity_id
_entity_poly.type
_entity_poly.pdbx_seq_one_letter_code
_entity_poly.pdbx_strand_id
1 'polypeptide(L)'
;MADDEALARRLAAEEEEEEQRYRQQELEQSSQLDGNRPGTGGHTEQSDSITTPDEGLARRLAAEEEIENSRAADAGAASVPPPAYDALPSPSVNLTDKGTDAGLKVDPQLYRSNSSGSATSYASSESQSNPPTQASRRSSGEISSYTDVKPVSPRLSAASSVSLPTLPEAGENEQGAVNGNQFVDAGLLHGVSIGFTPPVITSIMQQMSTPMPNIVSLPYGRCPPLHFQAPNWRHLLKLMARLSGTRIEPTIEAVAVVKTDLFLRTVIQFIRPHPASEDWRTIIWFTIDHPVPASLPGARKYTNGDVDVLPWSYTLSAMPALLRDNADSQISQTYTIPSTEAVPYPKLPISFPNMALYLQAALDESRRYSNDGSSGMRKLSRMMDRCYPTLESMDLAESSERSGMGRVFRKVMGRGNKNNKQGRGGNMDTYELVTPFVPEEWG
;
A
#
# COMPACT_ATOMS: atom_id res chain seq x y z
N MET A 1 3.52 0.95 57.79
CA MET A 1 4.50 -0.01 57.24
C MET A 1 4.24 -1.46 57.67
N ALA A 2 3.70 -1.76 58.87
CA ALA A 2 3.36 -3.14 59.23
C ALA A 2 2.08 -3.67 58.55
N ASP A 3 1.17 -2.78 58.12
CA ASP A 3 -0.12 -3.17 57.54
C ASP A 3 -0.03 -3.59 56.06
N ASP A 4 0.97 -3.11 55.32
CA ASP A 4 1.16 -3.44 53.89
C ASP A 4 1.65 -4.88 53.69
N GLU A 5 2.46 -5.38 54.62
CA GLU A 5 2.96 -6.77 54.57
C GLU A 5 1.85 -7.78 54.88
N ALA A 6 0.92 -7.43 55.78
CA ALA A 6 -0.23 -8.27 56.08
C ALA A 6 -1.21 -8.34 54.89
N LEU A 7 -1.38 -7.24 54.16
CA LEU A 7 -2.19 -7.21 52.94
C LEU A 7 -1.56 -8.06 51.83
N ALA A 8 -0.25 -7.96 51.62
CA ALA A 8 0.46 -8.73 50.60
C ALA A 8 0.38 -10.24 50.87
N ARG A 9 0.49 -10.67 52.13
CA ARG A 9 0.34 -12.09 52.49
C ARG A 9 -1.08 -12.61 52.31
N ARG A 10 -2.09 -11.76 52.53
CA ARG A 10 -3.49 -12.14 52.30
C ARG A 10 -3.80 -12.32 50.82
N LEU A 11 -3.28 -11.43 49.95
CA LEU A 11 -3.42 -11.55 48.50
C LEU A 11 -2.72 -12.80 47.95
N ALA A 12 -1.51 -13.09 48.41
CA ALA A 12 -0.77 -14.29 47.98
C ALA A 12 -1.50 -15.59 48.39
N ALA A 13 -2.13 -15.61 49.56
CA ALA A 13 -2.89 -16.77 50.02
C ALA A 13 -4.20 -16.97 49.23
N GLU A 14 -4.85 -15.87 48.80
CA GLU A 14 -6.07 -15.91 47.98
C GLU A 14 -5.78 -16.40 46.56
N GLU A 15 -4.66 -15.97 45.97
CA GLU A 15 -4.21 -16.43 44.64
C GLU A 15 -3.89 -17.94 44.64
N GLU A 16 -3.25 -18.46 45.69
CA GLU A 16 -2.93 -19.89 45.81
C GLU A 16 -4.21 -20.75 45.96
N GLU A 17 -5.24 -20.26 46.65
CA GLU A 17 -6.53 -20.96 46.78
C GLU A 17 -7.29 -21.01 45.44
N GLU A 18 -7.25 -19.92 44.67
CA GLU A 18 -7.88 -19.86 43.35
C GLU A 18 -7.19 -20.80 42.35
N GLU A 19 -5.86 -20.88 42.39
CA GLU A 19 -5.09 -21.79 41.54
C GLU A 19 -5.39 -23.26 41.86
N GLN A 20 -5.56 -23.60 43.15
CA GLN A 20 -5.96 -24.95 43.57
C GLN A 20 -7.37 -25.31 43.11
N ARG A 21 -8.32 -24.37 43.16
CA ARG A 21 -9.67 -24.57 42.62
C ARG A 21 -9.65 -24.85 41.12
N TYR A 22 -8.86 -24.08 40.37
CA TYR A 22 -8.75 -24.28 38.92
C TYR A 22 -8.18 -25.67 38.60
N ARG A 23 -7.14 -26.10 39.33
CA ARG A 23 -6.54 -27.43 39.18
C ARG A 23 -7.50 -28.57 39.53
N GLN A 24 -8.34 -28.40 40.56
CA GLN A 24 -9.39 -29.37 40.90
C GLN A 24 -10.46 -29.45 39.80
N GLN A 25 -10.89 -28.30 39.26
CA GLN A 25 -11.90 -28.26 38.22
C GLN A 25 -11.41 -28.88 36.90
N GLU A 26 -10.12 -28.71 36.58
CA GLU A 26 -9.47 -29.38 35.44
C GLU A 26 -9.39 -30.90 35.62
N LEU A 27 -9.05 -31.36 36.83
CA LEU A 27 -9.04 -32.79 37.16
C LEU A 27 -10.46 -33.40 37.07
N GLU A 28 -11.48 -32.71 37.56
CA GLU A 28 -12.87 -33.16 37.44
C GLU A 28 -13.34 -33.24 35.98
N GLN A 29 -13.02 -32.24 35.14
CA GLN A 29 -13.30 -32.29 33.70
C GLN A 29 -12.59 -33.45 33.00
N SER A 30 -11.34 -33.72 33.35
CA SER A 30 -10.59 -34.84 32.76
C SER A 30 -11.18 -36.20 33.13
N SER A 31 -11.75 -36.34 34.34
CA SER A 31 -12.35 -37.60 34.81
C SER A 31 -13.68 -37.96 34.12
N GLN A 32 -14.41 -36.97 33.59
CA GLN A 32 -15.68 -37.22 32.90
C GLN A 32 -15.51 -37.75 31.46
N LEU A 33 -14.32 -37.64 30.87
CA LEU A 33 -14.06 -38.05 29.48
C LEU A 33 -13.67 -39.53 29.32
N ASP A 34 -13.29 -40.24 30.39
CA ASP A 34 -12.84 -41.65 30.32
C ASP A 34 -13.94 -42.68 30.65
N GLY A 35 -15.17 -42.25 30.92
CA GLY A 35 -16.25 -43.11 31.44
C GLY A 35 -17.11 -43.87 30.44
N ASN A 36 -16.95 -43.70 29.11
CA ASN A 36 -17.94 -44.22 28.15
C ASN A 36 -17.31 -44.95 26.96
N ARG A 37 -16.84 -46.19 27.18
CA ARG A 37 -16.45 -47.10 26.10
C ARG A 37 -17.14 -48.46 26.28
N PRO A 38 -18.25 -48.73 25.57
CA PRO A 38 -18.85 -50.06 25.58
C PRO A 38 -17.99 -51.02 24.75
N GLY A 39 -17.71 -52.19 25.32
CA GLY A 39 -17.02 -53.27 24.62
C GLY A 39 -17.96 -54.01 23.68
N THR A 40 -17.57 -54.13 22.42
CA THR A 40 -18.14 -55.10 21.47
C THR A 40 -17.01 -55.72 20.65
N GLY A 41 -16.93 -57.05 20.71
CA GLY A 41 -16.14 -57.86 19.79
C GLY A 41 -16.98 -58.34 18.61
N GLY A 42 -16.28 -58.79 17.56
CA GLY A 42 -16.82 -59.75 16.58
C GLY A 42 -17.12 -59.22 15.17
N HIS A 43 -16.18 -59.46 14.24
CA HIS A 43 -16.37 -59.90 12.84
C HIS A 43 -17.43 -59.25 11.93
N THR A 44 -17.00 -58.58 10.84
CA THR A 44 -16.97 -59.06 9.43
C THR A 44 -16.94 -57.87 8.45
N GLU A 45 -16.30 -58.10 7.30
CA GLU A 45 -15.90 -57.21 6.20
C GLU A 45 -17.01 -56.30 5.61
N GLN A 46 -16.70 -55.01 5.41
CA GLN A 46 -16.92 -54.27 4.14
C GLN A 46 -16.42 -52.82 4.23
N SER A 47 -15.91 -52.33 3.09
CA SER A 47 -15.15 -51.10 2.89
C SER A 47 -16.00 -49.83 2.78
N ASP A 48 -15.34 -48.70 3.07
CA ASP A 48 -15.55 -47.33 2.58
C ASP A 48 -16.62 -46.41 3.22
N SER A 49 -16.18 -45.60 4.19
CA SER A 49 -16.36 -44.13 4.26
C SER A 49 -15.79 -43.62 5.58
N ILE A 50 -14.56 -43.07 5.54
CA ILE A 50 -13.89 -42.50 6.73
C ILE A 50 -14.35 -41.05 6.91
N THR A 51 -15.33 -40.83 7.77
CA THR A 51 -15.64 -39.52 8.34
C THR A 51 -14.75 -39.30 9.57
N THR A 52 -13.91 -38.28 9.53
CA THR A 52 -13.00 -37.94 10.64
C THR A 52 -13.78 -37.44 11.87
N PRO A 53 -13.32 -37.73 13.11
CA PRO A 53 -14.02 -37.36 14.36
C PRO A 53 -14.19 -35.85 14.59
N ASP A 54 -13.64 -35.01 13.72
CA ASP A 54 -13.71 -33.55 13.76
C ASP A 54 -15.05 -32.99 13.23
N GLU A 55 -15.78 -33.75 12.41
CA GLU A 55 -17.03 -33.26 11.79
C GLU A 55 -18.23 -33.29 12.76
N GLY A 56 -18.18 -34.18 13.77
CA GLY A 56 -19.22 -34.28 14.80
C GLY A 56 -19.24 -33.07 15.75
N LEU A 57 -18.08 -32.45 15.98
CA LEU A 57 -17.95 -31.28 16.85
C LEU A 57 -18.36 -30.00 16.10
N ALA A 58 -18.02 -29.90 14.81
CA ALA A 58 -18.46 -28.82 13.93
C ALA A 58 -19.99 -28.77 13.78
N ARG A 59 -20.66 -29.93 13.64
CA ARG A 59 -22.14 -29.97 13.59
C ARG A 59 -22.81 -29.63 14.92
N ARG A 60 -22.14 -29.88 16.06
CA ARG A 60 -22.67 -29.56 17.38
C ARG A 60 -22.58 -28.07 17.70
N LEU A 61 -21.49 -27.40 17.29
CA LEU A 61 -21.34 -25.95 17.41
C LEU A 61 -22.30 -25.17 16.50
N ALA A 62 -22.52 -25.65 15.26
CA ALA A 62 -23.48 -25.02 14.35
C ALA A 62 -24.94 -25.08 14.85
N ALA A 63 -25.29 -26.12 15.63
CA ALA A 63 -26.63 -26.28 16.20
C ALA A 63 -26.88 -25.41 17.45
N GLU A 64 -25.82 -25.00 18.18
CA GLU A 64 -25.96 -24.10 19.33
C GLU A 64 -26.11 -22.62 18.91
N GLU A 65 -25.49 -22.21 17.79
CA GLU A 65 -25.60 -20.85 17.25
C GLU A 65 -27.02 -20.54 16.74
N GLU A 66 -27.75 -21.53 16.22
CA GLU A 66 -29.13 -21.36 15.75
C GLU A 66 -30.13 -21.15 16.91
N ILE A 67 -29.86 -21.73 18.09
CA ILE A 67 -30.69 -21.57 19.29
C ILE A 67 -30.48 -20.19 19.93
N GLU A 68 -29.26 -19.65 19.88
CA GLU A 68 -28.97 -18.31 20.42
C GLU A 68 -29.54 -17.20 19.53
N ASN A 69 -29.52 -17.38 18.21
CA ASN A 69 -30.10 -16.43 17.25
C ASN A 69 -31.65 -16.39 17.33
N SER A 70 -32.27 -17.51 17.71
CA SER A 70 -33.71 -17.60 17.98
C SER A 70 -34.13 -16.85 19.25
N ARG A 71 -33.21 -16.70 20.21
CA ARG A 71 -33.45 -16.02 21.50
C ARG A 71 -33.29 -14.50 21.41
N ALA A 72 -32.52 -14.01 20.43
CA ALA A 72 -32.33 -12.57 20.17
C ALA A 72 -33.52 -11.92 19.41
N ALA A 73 -34.38 -12.73 18.76
CA ALA A 73 -35.52 -12.23 17.98
C ALA A 73 -36.80 -11.96 18.81
N ASP A 74 -36.84 -12.33 20.10
CA ASP A 74 -38.03 -12.21 20.97
C ASP A 74 -37.92 -11.09 22.02
N ALA A 75 -36.84 -10.28 22.00
CA ALA A 75 -36.72 -9.10 22.85
C ALA A 75 -37.43 -7.90 22.21
N GLY A 76 -38.72 -7.76 22.53
CA GLY A 76 -39.62 -6.73 22.03
C GLY A 76 -39.11 -5.29 22.17
N ALA A 77 -39.37 -4.50 21.13
CA ALA A 77 -39.15 -3.06 21.08
C ALA A 77 -40.10 -2.34 22.05
N ALA A 78 -39.55 -1.83 23.16
CA ALA A 78 -40.21 -0.82 23.97
C ALA A 78 -40.06 0.55 23.28
N SER A 79 -41.18 1.13 22.85
CA SER A 79 -41.25 2.45 22.24
C SER A 79 -41.01 3.55 23.28
N VAL A 80 -39.93 4.32 23.09
CA VAL A 80 -39.68 5.57 23.80
C VAL A 80 -40.19 6.72 22.91
N PRO A 81 -41.10 7.59 23.39
CA PRO A 81 -41.58 8.73 22.61
C PRO A 81 -40.50 9.84 22.54
N PRO A 82 -40.40 10.56 21.42
CA PRO A 82 -39.42 11.64 21.26
C PRO A 82 -39.82 12.90 22.06
N PRO A 83 -38.86 13.70 22.55
CA PRO A 83 -39.13 14.97 23.21
C PRO A 83 -39.59 16.03 22.20
N ALA A 84 -40.65 16.75 22.57
CA ALA A 84 -41.19 17.88 21.84
C ALA A 84 -40.23 19.07 21.90
N TYR A 85 -39.88 19.63 20.74
CA TYR A 85 -39.21 20.91 20.61
C TYR A 85 -40.19 21.95 20.07
N ASP A 86 -40.35 23.02 20.85
CA ASP A 86 -41.15 24.21 20.55
C ASP A 86 -40.64 24.91 19.28
N ALA A 87 -41.55 25.09 18.32
CA ALA A 87 -41.30 25.84 17.10
C ALA A 87 -41.56 27.34 17.35
N LEU A 88 -40.53 28.17 17.16
CA LEU A 88 -40.67 29.62 17.07
C LEU A 88 -41.05 30.06 15.63
N PRO A 89 -41.79 31.17 15.48
CA PRO A 89 -42.41 31.58 14.22
C PRO A 89 -41.44 32.33 13.30
N SER A 90 -41.46 31.98 12.01
CA SER A 90 -40.84 32.79 10.94
C SER A 90 -41.86 33.75 10.32
N PRO A 91 -41.46 34.99 9.97
CA PRO A 91 -42.37 36.02 9.49
C PRO A 91 -42.70 35.88 8.01
N SER A 92 -43.95 36.23 7.75
CA SER A 92 -44.61 36.42 6.46
C SER A 92 -44.06 37.62 5.68
N VAL A 93 -43.87 37.42 4.39
CA VAL A 93 -43.83 38.49 3.38
C VAL A 93 -44.72 38.08 2.21
N ASN A 94 -45.88 38.72 2.15
CA ASN A 94 -46.73 38.81 0.96
C ASN A 94 -46.38 40.11 0.22
N LEU A 95 -46.40 40.09 -1.12
CA LEU A 95 -47.11 41.04 -2.01
C LEU A 95 -46.82 40.63 -3.48
N THR A 96 -47.81 40.14 -4.24
CA THR A 96 -48.57 40.83 -5.33
C THR A 96 -47.71 41.24 -6.55
N ASP A 97 -48.06 41.09 -7.82
CA ASP A 97 -49.26 40.63 -8.56
C ASP A 97 -48.92 40.70 -10.08
N LYS A 98 -49.77 40.08 -10.91
CA LYS A 98 -50.07 40.30 -12.36
C LYS A 98 -49.43 39.47 -13.47
N GLY A 99 -50.33 38.63 -14.05
CA GLY A 99 -50.66 38.54 -15.49
C GLY A 99 -49.68 37.74 -16.36
N THR A 100 -50.06 36.84 -17.27
CA THR A 100 -51.28 36.70 -18.09
C THR A 100 -51.34 35.29 -18.69
N ASP A 101 -52.54 34.70 -18.65
CA ASP A 101 -53.30 33.96 -19.67
C ASP A 101 -52.63 33.07 -20.77
N ALA A 102 -53.43 32.08 -21.19
CA ALA A 102 -53.23 31.00 -22.17
C ALA A 102 -52.51 29.74 -21.63
N GLY A 103 -53.12 28.58 -21.39
CA GLY A 103 -54.38 28.04 -21.90
C GLY A 103 -54.12 26.96 -22.95
N LEU A 104 -53.63 25.77 -22.56
CA LEU A 104 -53.73 24.54 -23.36
C LEU A 104 -53.87 23.32 -22.43
N LYS A 105 -55.06 22.70 -22.48
CA LYS A 105 -55.40 21.40 -21.89
C LYS A 105 -54.91 20.29 -22.80
N VAL A 106 -54.21 19.29 -22.25
CA VAL A 106 -54.19 17.93 -22.81
C VAL A 106 -54.24 16.94 -21.65
N ASP A 107 -55.29 16.12 -21.64
CA ASP A 107 -55.55 15.05 -20.68
C ASP A 107 -54.58 13.86 -20.83
N PRO A 108 -54.34 13.10 -19.74
CA PRO A 108 -53.53 11.89 -19.76
C PRO A 108 -54.41 10.62 -19.79
N GLN A 109 -54.23 9.76 -20.79
CA GLN A 109 -54.73 8.38 -20.76
C GLN A 109 -53.75 7.41 -21.43
N LEU A 110 -53.35 6.43 -20.61
CA LEU A 110 -53.14 5.00 -20.91
C LEU A 110 -52.46 4.62 -22.22
N TYR A 111 -51.30 3.96 -22.14
CA TYR A 111 -51.16 2.61 -22.72
C TYR A 111 -50.06 1.81 -22.01
N ARG A 112 -50.53 0.69 -21.45
CA ARG A 112 -49.84 -0.50 -21.00
C ARG A 112 -49.36 -1.28 -22.23
N SER A 113 -48.16 -1.85 -22.24
CA SER A 113 -47.90 -3.23 -22.69
C SER A 113 -46.43 -3.65 -22.62
N ASN A 114 -46.25 -4.82 -22.02
CA ASN A 114 -45.09 -5.71 -22.11
C ASN A 114 -44.88 -6.20 -23.55
N SER A 115 -43.64 -6.52 -23.91
CA SER A 115 -43.36 -7.71 -24.72
C SER A 115 -41.96 -8.27 -24.45
N SER A 116 -41.97 -9.47 -23.88
CA SER A 116 -40.92 -10.47 -23.99
C SER A 116 -40.94 -11.05 -25.41
N GLY A 117 -39.78 -11.40 -25.97
CA GLY A 117 -39.70 -12.08 -27.27
C GLY A 117 -38.31 -12.66 -27.53
N SER A 118 -38.16 -13.94 -27.22
CA SER A 118 -37.07 -14.81 -27.70
C SER A 118 -37.20 -15.08 -29.20
N ALA A 119 -36.06 -15.24 -29.92
CA ALA A 119 -35.77 -16.39 -30.81
C ALA A 119 -34.56 -16.14 -31.75
N THR A 120 -33.55 -16.99 -31.55
CA THR A 120 -32.65 -17.72 -32.48
C THR A 120 -32.48 -17.36 -33.97
N SER A 121 -31.19 -17.35 -34.36
CA SER A 121 -30.49 -17.88 -35.57
C SER A 121 -30.74 -17.24 -36.93
N TYR A 122 -29.67 -16.89 -37.69
CA TYR A 122 -29.11 -17.49 -38.95
C TYR A 122 -27.77 -16.73 -39.25
N ALA A 123 -26.59 -17.36 -39.27
CA ALA A 123 -25.88 -17.95 -40.41
C ALA A 123 -25.46 -17.01 -41.57
N SER A 124 -24.13 -16.97 -41.79
CA SER A 124 -23.39 -16.71 -43.05
C SER A 124 -23.16 -15.26 -43.50
N SER A 125 -21.88 -14.86 -43.56
CA SER A 125 -21.18 -14.54 -44.82
C SER A 125 -19.69 -14.23 -44.58
N GLU A 126 -18.83 -15.15 -45.02
CA GLU A 126 -17.45 -14.86 -45.40
C GLU A 126 -17.41 -13.77 -46.46
N SER A 127 -16.44 -12.87 -46.38
CA SER A 127 -15.94 -12.14 -47.55
C SER A 127 -14.49 -11.71 -47.31
N GLN A 128 -13.59 -12.46 -47.94
CA GLN A 128 -12.24 -12.06 -48.28
C GLN A 128 -12.26 -10.83 -49.20
N SER A 129 -11.32 -9.91 -49.04
CA SER A 129 -10.71 -9.19 -50.17
C SER A 129 -9.48 -8.39 -49.73
N ASN A 130 -8.30 -8.85 -50.15
CA ASN A 130 -7.21 -7.98 -50.63
C ASN A 130 -7.57 -7.53 -52.06
N PRO A 131 -7.06 -6.41 -52.63
CA PRO A 131 -5.72 -6.44 -53.28
C PRO A 131 -5.04 -5.02 -53.32
N PRO A 132 -4.15 -4.63 -54.28
CA PRO A 132 -2.75 -4.35 -53.98
C PRO A 132 -2.20 -3.00 -54.53
N THR A 133 -0.91 -2.75 -54.27
CA THR A 133 0.10 -1.90 -54.98
C THR A 133 -0.34 -0.93 -56.09
N GLN A 134 0.14 0.33 -56.06
CA GLN A 134 1.23 0.85 -56.92
C GLN A 134 1.44 2.38 -56.79
N ALA A 135 2.68 2.78 -57.03
CA ALA A 135 3.18 4.16 -57.07
C ALA A 135 2.87 4.88 -58.39
N SER A 136 2.59 6.20 -58.34
CA SER A 136 3.13 7.17 -59.33
C SER A 136 2.80 8.64 -59.05
N ARG A 137 3.85 9.45 -59.18
CA ARG A 137 3.97 10.76 -59.89
C ARG A 137 3.23 12.03 -59.41
N ARG A 138 4.08 12.99 -59.02
CA ARG A 138 4.30 14.37 -59.54
C ARG A 138 3.11 15.30 -59.81
N SER A 139 3.14 16.45 -59.12
CA SER A 139 2.83 17.81 -59.61
C SER A 139 3.22 18.81 -58.48
N SER A 140 4.35 19.54 -58.51
CA SER A 140 4.66 20.85 -59.15
C SER A 140 3.74 22.04 -58.78
N GLY A 141 4.37 23.06 -58.16
CA GLY A 141 3.87 24.39 -57.78
C GLY A 141 4.40 24.77 -56.37
N GLU A 142 5.54 25.43 -56.16
CA GLU A 142 5.85 26.87 -56.41
C GLU A 142 4.67 27.78 -55.96
N ILE A 143 4.77 28.79 -55.08
CA ILE A 143 5.75 29.90 -54.91
C ILE A 143 5.63 30.49 -53.47
N SER A 144 6.70 31.17 -53.02
CA SER A 144 6.82 32.24 -51.99
C SER A 144 6.95 31.84 -50.50
N SER A 145 8.15 31.85 -49.89
CA SER A 145 9.05 32.98 -49.53
C SER A 145 8.62 33.73 -48.27
N TYR A 146 9.33 33.56 -47.15
CA TYR A 146 9.75 34.63 -46.23
C TYR A 146 10.89 34.14 -45.29
N THR A 147 12.07 34.67 -45.58
CA THR A 147 13.18 35.06 -44.67
C THR A 147 13.71 34.12 -43.60
N ASP A 148 14.85 33.52 -43.97
CA ASP A 148 15.97 33.03 -43.17
C ASP A 148 16.63 34.15 -42.34
N VAL A 149 16.87 33.92 -41.04
CA VAL A 149 17.67 34.80 -40.18
C VAL A 149 18.73 33.96 -39.47
N LYS A 150 19.95 34.04 -40.00
CA LYS A 150 21.21 33.63 -39.34
C LYS A 150 21.56 34.57 -38.18
N PRO A 151 21.97 34.05 -37.01
CA PRO A 151 22.72 34.85 -36.05
C PRO A 151 24.23 34.84 -36.36
N VAL A 152 24.77 36.03 -36.63
CA VAL A 152 26.19 36.33 -36.78
C VAL A 152 26.75 36.76 -35.43
N SER A 153 27.84 36.13 -35.00
CA SER A 153 28.67 36.56 -33.86
C SER A 153 29.37 37.89 -34.14
N PRO A 154 29.48 38.80 -33.15
CA PRO A 154 30.47 39.87 -33.21
C PRO A 154 31.71 39.50 -32.39
N ARG A 155 32.85 39.49 -33.07
CA ARG A 155 34.20 39.48 -32.52
C ARG A 155 34.72 40.93 -32.57
N LEU A 156 35.05 41.52 -31.43
CA LEU A 156 35.87 42.72 -31.34
C LEU A 156 36.99 42.48 -30.33
N SER A 157 38.20 42.86 -30.72
CA SER A 157 39.43 42.79 -29.92
C SER A 157 40.11 44.15 -29.87
N ALA A 158 40.91 44.34 -28.81
CA ALA A 158 41.89 45.40 -28.51
C ALA A 158 41.32 46.69 -27.89
N ALA A 159 41.90 47.32 -26.85
CA ALA A 159 43.28 47.27 -26.34
C ALA A 159 43.41 47.75 -24.87
N SER A 160 44.56 47.38 -24.25
CA SER A 160 45.27 48.01 -23.10
C SER A 160 44.56 48.04 -21.74
N SER A 161 45.19 47.90 -20.57
CA SER A 161 46.57 47.77 -20.06
C SER A 161 46.38 47.46 -18.55
N VAL A 162 47.14 46.59 -17.89
CA VAL A 162 48.24 46.92 -16.96
C VAL A 162 48.61 45.59 -16.30
N SER A 163 49.91 45.33 -16.18
CA SER A 163 50.49 44.08 -15.66
C SER A 163 50.89 44.19 -14.19
N LEU A 164 51.00 43.00 -13.57
CA LEU A 164 51.52 42.59 -12.24
C LEU A 164 50.51 42.52 -11.07
N PRO A 165 50.73 41.63 -10.07
CA PRO A 165 51.62 40.46 -9.93
C PRO A 165 50.82 39.16 -9.57
N THR A 166 51.40 37.95 -9.49
CA THR A 166 51.67 37.25 -8.19
C THR A 166 52.05 35.76 -8.44
N LEU A 167 52.86 35.23 -7.53
CA LEU A 167 53.47 33.89 -7.33
C LEU A 167 52.74 32.62 -7.85
N PRO A 168 53.47 31.50 -8.01
CA PRO A 168 52.90 30.21 -8.39
C PRO A 168 52.19 29.58 -7.17
N GLU A 169 50.86 29.56 -7.21
CA GLU A 169 50.06 28.78 -6.26
C GLU A 169 50.08 27.30 -6.66
N ALA A 170 50.36 26.48 -5.66
CA ALA A 170 50.38 25.03 -5.74
C ALA A 170 48.97 24.47 -5.98
N GLY A 171 48.89 23.47 -6.86
CA GLY A 171 47.87 22.41 -6.89
C GLY A 171 46.45 22.83 -6.52
N GLU A 172 45.69 23.32 -7.50
CA GLU A 172 44.23 23.30 -7.44
C GLU A 172 43.77 21.84 -7.36
N ASN A 173 43.59 21.36 -6.12
CA ASN A 173 42.76 20.22 -5.84
C ASN A 173 41.36 20.55 -6.36
N GLU A 174 40.94 19.88 -7.44
CA GLU A 174 39.53 19.64 -7.71
C GLU A 174 38.93 18.93 -6.48
N GLN A 175 38.47 19.71 -5.51
CA GLN A 175 37.55 19.24 -4.48
C GLN A 175 36.21 18.99 -5.16
N GLY A 176 36.14 17.88 -5.90
CA GLY A 176 34.90 17.32 -6.38
C GLY A 176 33.95 17.26 -5.21
N ALA A 177 32.79 17.90 -5.35
CA ALA A 177 31.77 17.91 -4.31
C ALA A 177 31.51 16.46 -3.89
N VAL A 178 31.99 16.12 -2.69
CA VAL A 178 31.94 14.79 -2.11
C VAL A 178 30.46 14.38 -2.10
N ASN A 179 30.09 13.46 -2.99
CA ASN A 179 28.72 13.00 -3.07
C ASN A 179 28.41 12.32 -1.73
N GLY A 180 27.41 12.80 -0.98
CA GLY A 180 27.04 12.23 0.32
C GLY A 180 26.70 10.74 0.24
N ASN A 181 26.42 10.23 -0.96
CA ASN A 181 26.14 8.83 -1.24
C ASN A 181 27.36 8.02 -1.72
N GLN A 182 28.59 8.55 -1.65
CA GLN A 182 29.79 7.86 -2.12
C GLN A 182 30.14 6.58 -1.36
N PHE A 183 29.58 6.40 -0.15
CA PHE A 183 29.81 5.24 0.71
C PHE A 183 28.71 4.18 0.61
N VAL A 184 27.79 4.31 -0.35
CA VAL A 184 26.75 3.30 -0.57
C VAL A 184 27.36 2.12 -1.29
N ASP A 185 27.22 0.93 -0.69
CA ASP A 185 27.64 -0.33 -1.29
C ASP A 185 27.04 -0.50 -2.69
N ALA A 186 27.88 -0.80 -3.67
CA ALA A 186 27.49 -1.03 -5.06
C ALA A 186 26.47 -2.18 -5.19
N GLY A 187 26.51 -3.17 -4.28
CA GLY A 187 25.53 -4.24 -4.20
C GLY A 187 24.11 -3.73 -3.93
N LEU A 188 23.96 -2.67 -3.14
CA LEU A 188 22.66 -2.06 -2.85
C LEU A 188 22.09 -1.26 -4.04
N LEU A 189 22.90 -0.91 -5.03
CA LEU A 189 22.44 -0.23 -6.24
C LEU A 189 22.04 -1.22 -7.36
N HIS A 190 22.15 -2.52 -7.11
CA HIS A 190 21.79 -3.54 -8.08
C HIS A 190 20.27 -3.70 -8.20
N GLY A 191 19.73 -3.63 -9.42
CA GLY A 191 18.29 -3.75 -9.68
C GLY A 191 17.47 -2.52 -9.29
N VAL A 192 18.13 -1.40 -8.97
CA VAL A 192 17.51 -0.14 -8.55
C VAL A 192 17.33 0.80 -9.73
N SER A 193 16.16 1.44 -9.80
CA SER A 193 15.92 2.56 -10.72
C SER A 193 15.09 3.65 -10.04
N ILE A 194 15.40 4.90 -10.36
CA ILE A 194 14.66 6.07 -9.88
C ILE A 194 14.49 7.07 -11.02
N GLY A 195 13.30 7.64 -11.15
CA GLY A 195 13.07 8.69 -12.15
C GLY A 195 11.61 8.91 -12.51
N PHE A 196 11.38 9.76 -13.49
CA PHE A 196 10.04 10.10 -14.00
C PHE A 196 9.64 9.30 -15.25
N THR A 197 10.60 8.60 -15.87
CA THR A 197 10.33 7.67 -16.97
C THR A 197 9.70 6.39 -16.43
N PRO A 198 8.88 5.67 -17.22
CA PRO A 198 8.37 4.37 -16.80
C PRO A 198 9.51 3.42 -16.43
N PRO A 199 9.43 2.72 -15.29
CA PRO A 199 10.45 1.75 -14.89
C PRO A 199 10.48 0.56 -15.84
N VAL A 200 11.68 0.04 -16.10
CA VAL A 200 11.85 -1.14 -16.95
C VAL A 200 11.73 -2.40 -16.08
N ILE A 201 10.71 -3.20 -16.37
CA ILE A 201 10.47 -4.46 -15.69
C ILE A 201 11.13 -5.58 -16.50
N THR A 202 12.24 -6.10 -15.98
CA THR A 202 13.02 -7.19 -16.59
C THR A 202 13.12 -8.36 -15.62
N SER A 203 13.54 -9.55 -16.05
CA SER A 203 13.98 -10.59 -15.11
C SER A 203 15.39 -10.31 -14.60
N ILE A 204 16.28 -9.85 -15.50
CA ILE A 204 17.68 -9.55 -15.20
C ILE A 204 17.78 -8.22 -14.45
N MET A 205 18.37 -8.24 -13.27
CA MET A 205 18.71 -7.03 -12.53
C MET A 205 19.95 -6.39 -13.13
N GLN A 206 19.88 -5.09 -13.37
CA GLN A 206 21.01 -4.30 -13.84
C GLN A 206 21.41 -3.34 -12.75
N GLN A 207 22.72 -3.11 -12.61
CA GLN A 207 23.22 -2.05 -11.75
C GLN A 207 22.74 -0.70 -12.30
N MET A 208 22.34 0.19 -11.39
CA MET A 208 21.93 1.53 -11.76
C MET A 208 23.05 2.23 -12.55
N SER A 209 22.75 2.65 -13.78
CA SER A 209 23.72 3.27 -14.68
C SER A 209 24.00 4.73 -14.34
N THR A 210 23.03 5.40 -13.70
CA THR A 210 23.13 6.79 -13.24
C THR A 210 23.54 6.83 -11.77
N PRO A 211 24.35 7.80 -11.33
CA PRO A 211 24.61 7.99 -9.90
C PRO A 211 23.33 8.36 -9.15
N MET A 212 23.22 7.96 -7.88
CA MET A 212 22.05 8.31 -7.07
C MET A 212 22.01 9.83 -6.84
N PRO A 213 20.91 10.51 -7.19
CA PRO A 213 20.80 11.95 -6.99
C PRO A 213 20.76 12.31 -5.50
N ASN A 214 21.34 13.46 -5.14
CA ASN A 214 21.22 14.02 -3.79
C ASN A 214 19.89 14.75 -3.59
N ILE A 215 19.35 15.33 -4.65
CA ILE A 215 18.07 16.05 -4.61
C ILE A 215 17.21 15.52 -5.75
N VAL A 216 16.01 15.06 -5.41
CA VAL A 216 14.98 14.67 -6.37
C VAL A 216 13.88 15.71 -6.31
N SER A 217 13.83 16.58 -7.32
CA SER A 217 12.83 17.65 -7.40
C SER A 217 11.52 17.13 -7.96
N LEU A 218 10.45 17.16 -7.15
CA LEU A 218 9.10 16.78 -7.54
C LEU A 218 8.34 17.98 -8.12
N PRO A 219 7.93 17.91 -9.40
CA PRO A 219 7.03 18.91 -9.98
C PRO A 219 5.62 18.84 -9.39
N TYR A 220 4.88 19.94 -9.47
CA TYR A 220 3.48 20.04 -9.06
C TYR A 220 2.57 20.26 -10.27
N GLY A 221 1.49 19.50 -10.36
CA GLY A 221 0.47 19.65 -11.41
C GLY A 221 0.47 18.49 -12.39
N ARG A 222 0.44 18.80 -13.69
CA ARG A 222 0.36 17.79 -14.77
C ARG A 222 1.73 17.19 -15.08
N CYS A 223 2.25 16.41 -14.15
CA CYS A 223 3.55 15.76 -14.26
C CYS A 223 3.46 14.24 -14.04
N PRO A 224 4.35 13.46 -14.65
CA PRO A 224 4.44 12.03 -14.33
C PRO A 224 4.85 11.83 -12.86
N PRO A 225 4.40 10.75 -12.21
CA PRO A 225 4.87 10.39 -10.88
C PRO A 225 6.34 9.98 -10.92
N LEU A 226 7.07 10.28 -9.85
CA LEU A 226 8.42 9.77 -9.63
C LEU A 226 8.31 8.30 -9.18
N HIS A 227 9.02 7.39 -9.83
CA HIS A 227 9.15 6.01 -9.37
C HIS A 227 10.47 5.78 -8.64
N PHE A 228 10.47 4.84 -7.71
CA PHE A 228 11.65 4.21 -7.12
C PHE A 228 11.43 2.70 -7.10
N GLN A 229 12.13 1.98 -7.99
CA GLN A 229 12.14 0.53 -8.06
C GLN A 229 13.31 -0.05 -7.28
N ALA A 230 13.08 -1.17 -6.60
CA ALA A 230 14.10 -1.99 -5.97
C ALA A 230 13.77 -3.50 -6.13
N PRO A 231 14.79 -4.37 -5.96
CA PRO A 231 14.62 -5.83 -5.95
C PRO A 231 13.51 -6.34 -5.03
N ASN A 232 13.44 -5.84 -3.81
CA ASN A 232 12.42 -6.20 -2.82
C ASN A 232 12.25 -5.08 -1.79
N TRP A 233 11.24 -5.21 -0.93
CA TRP A 233 10.89 -4.22 0.08
C TRP A 233 12.04 -3.94 1.07
N ARG A 234 12.69 -4.99 1.60
CA ARG A 234 13.79 -4.84 2.56
C ARG A 234 14.99 -4.13 1.93
N HIS A 235 15.35 -4.52 0.71
CA HIS A 235 16.40 -3.87 -0.07
C HIS A 235 16.12 -2.39 -0.25
N LEU A 236 14.86 -2.04 -0.57
CA LEU A 236 14.43 -0.66 -0.72
C LEU A 236 14.63 0.14 0.57
N LEU A 237 14.12 -0.37 1.71
CA LEU A 237 14.23 0.32 2.99
C LEU A 237 15.69 0.48 3.43
N LYS A 238 16.49 -0.58 3.31
CA LYS A 238 17.93 -0.58 3.63
C LYS A 238 18.70 0.44 2.78
N LEU A 239 18.42 0.49 1.48
CA LEU A 239 19.03 1.46 0.59
C LEU A 239 18.62 2.89 0.97
N MET A 240 17.32 3.15 1.18
CA MET A 240 16.82 4.47 1.57
C MET A 240 17.42 4.96 2.89
N ALA A 241 17.59 4.07 3.88
CA ALA A 241 18.24 4.40 5.15
C ALA A 241 19.71 4.78 5.00
N ARG A 242 20.43 4.18 4.04
CA ARG A 242 21.85 4.49 3.76
C ARG A 242 22.05 5.72 2.88
N LEU A 243 21.02 6.14 2.15
CA LEU A 243 21.04 7.32 1.28
C LEU A 243 20.77 8.63 2.05
N SER A 244 21.60 8.91 3.06
CA SER A 244 21.46 10.11 3.90
C SER A 244 21.61 11.43 3.13
N GLY A 245 22.37 11.42 2.02
CA GLY A 245 22.53 12.58 1.14
C GLY A 245 21.35 12.83 0.21
N THR A 246 20.43 11.86 0.06
CA THR A 246 19.29 11.95 -0.86
C THR A 246 18.03 12.45 -0.17
N ARG A 247 17.38 13.44 -0.77
CA ARG A 247 16.08 13.95 -0.33
C ARG A 247 15.18 14.32 -1.50
N ILE A 248 13.89 14.27 -1.22
CA ILE A 248 12.82 14.67 -2.12
C ILE A 248 12.40 16.08 -1.76
N GLU A 249 12.45 16.98 -2.73
CA GLU A 249 12.07 18.38 -2.57
C GLU A 249 11.01 18.76 -3.60
N PRO A 250 10.09 19.67 -3.30
CA PRO A 250 9.22 20.24 -4.31
C PRO A 250 10.04 21.16 -5.24
N THR A 251 9.65 21.28 -6.51
CA THR A 251 10.25 22.30 -7.39
C THR A 251 9.95 23.71 -6.87
N ILE A 252 10.79 24.68 -7.22
CA ILE A 252 10.58 26.10 -6.85
C ILE A 252 9.21 26.60 -7.35
N GLU A 253 8.81 26.14 -8.54
CA GLU A 253 7.49 26.42 -9.12
C GLU A 253 6.35 25.86 -8.25
N ALA A 254 6.50 24.63 -7.75
CA ALA A 254 5.50 24.02 -6.86
C ALA A 254 5.30 24.83 -5.58
N VAL A 255 6.39 25.25 -4.95
CA VAL A 255 6.36 26.09 -3.74
C VAL A 255 5.69 27.43 -4.02
N ALA A 256 5.99 28.06 -5.16
CA ALA A 256 5.43 29.34 -5.54
C ALA A 256 3.91 29.29 -5.80
N VAL A 257 3.42 28.17 -6.35
CA VAL A 257 1.99 28.00 -6.67
C VAL A 257 1.16 27.75 -5.41
N VAL A 258 1.59 26.83 -4.55
CA VAL A 258 0.74 26.34 -3.45
C VAL A 258 0.77 27.24 -2.22
N LYS A 259 1.90 27.92 -1.94
CA LYS A 259 2.08 28.86 -0.82
C LYS A 259 1.81 28.27 0.59
N THR A 260 1.50 26.98 0.68
CA THR A 260 1.30 26.22 1.90
C THR A 260 2.25 25.03 1.94
N ASP A 261 2.22 24.29 3.04
CA ASP A 261 2.94 23.04 3.15
C ASP A 261 2.52 22.06 2.06
N LEU A 262 3.52 21.40 1.47
CA LEU A 262 3.35 20.38 0.44
C LEU A 262 3.53 19.00 1.07
N PHE A 263 2.63 18.10 0.71
CA PHE A 263 2.62 16.73 1.23
C PHE A 263 2.89 15.72 0.12
N LEU A 264 3.53 14.62 0.47
CA LEU A 264 3.89 13.55 -0.44
C LEU A 264 2.82 12.46 -0.43
N ARG A 265 2.30 12.10 -1.59
CA ARG A 265 1.47 10.91 -1.78
C ARG A 265 2.34 9.75 -2.22
N THR A 266 2.06 8.59 -1.65
CA THR A 266 2.85 7.37 -1.84
C THR A 266 1.95 6.23 -2.28
N VAL A 267 2.30 5.59 -3.39
CA VAL A 267 1.65 4.38 -3.88
C VAL A 267 2.70 3.29 -3.99
N ILE A 268 2.47 2.15 -3.35
CA ILE A 268 3.33 0.97 -3.39
C ILE A 268 2.77 0.02 -4.45
N GLN A 269 3.64 -0.51 -5.29
CA GLN A 269 3.33 -1.53 -6.27
C GLN A 269 4.31 -2.70 -6.16
N PHE A 270 3.80 -3.91 -5.98
CA PHE A 270 4.57 -5.13 -6.14
C PHE A 270 4.30 -5.72 -7.51
N ILE A 271 5.35 -6.01 -8.28
CA ILE A 271 5.22 -6.49 -9.65
C ILE A 271 6.15 -7.67 -9.94
N ARG A 272 5.63 -8.67 -10.65
CA ARG A 272 6.42 -9.78 -11.18
C ARG A 272 6.83 -9.48 -12.61
N PRO A 273 8.13 -9.65 -12.97
CA PRO A 273 8.56 -9.49 -14.35
C PRO A 273 7.93 -10.47 -15.32
N HIS A 274 7.56 -11.65 -14.82
CA HIS A 274 6.93 -12.69 -15.60
C HIS A 274 5.90 -13.44 -14.72
N PRO A 275 4.74 -13.87 -15.24
CA PRO A 275 3.74 -14.60 -14.45
C PRO A 275 4.25 -15.90 -13.81
N ALA A 276 5.23 -16.55 -14.46
CA ALA A 276 5.90 -17.75 -13.93
C ALA A 276 7.08 -17.45 -13.00
N SER A 277 7.44 -16.17 -12.83
CA SER A 277 8.47 -15.76 -11.86
C SER A 277 7.90 -15.86 -10.45
N GLU A 278 8.73 -16.33 -9.52
CA GLU A 278 8.46 -16.22 -8.08
C GLU A 278 8.95 -14.88 -7.54
N ASP A 279 9.90 -14.23 -8.23
CA ASP A 279 10.48 -12.97 -7.80
C ASP A 279 9.53 -11.78 -8.00
N TRP A 280 9.26 -11.08 -6.90
CA TRP A 280 8.50 -9.84 -6.87
C TRP A 280 9.44 -8.63 -6.72
N ARG A 281 9.22 -7.61 -7.54
CA ARG A 281 9.88 -6.31 -7.45
C ARG A 281 9.00 -5.32 -6.69
N THR A 282 9.62 -4.42 -5.93
CA THR A 282 8.91 -3.32 -5.27
C THR A 282 9.14 -2.04 -6.05
N ILE A 283 8.06 -1.33 -6.36
CA ILE A 283 8.07 0.01 -6.95
C ILE A 283 7.28 0.92 -6.04
N ILE A 284 7.87 2.05 -5.66
CA ILE A 284 7.15 3.11 -4.99
C ILE A 284 6.97 4.28 -5.96
N TRP A 285 5.76 4.80 -6.01
CA TRP A 285 5.40 5.96 -6.80
C TRP A 285 5.10 7.15 -5.90
N PHE A 286 5.62 8.30 -6.30
CA PHE A 286 5.57 9.54 -5.55
C PHE A 286 4.95 10.66 -6.39
N THR A 287 4.00 11.37 -5.79
CA THR A 287 3.44 12.62 -6.30
C THR A 287 3.24 13.60 -5.17
N ILE A 288 3.20 14.90 -5.48
CA ILE A 288 2.75 15.89 -4.51
C ILE A 288 1.22 15.78 -4.40
N ASP A 289 0.67 15.88 -3.19
CA ASP A 289 -0.77 15.86 -2.94
C ASP A 289 -1.45 17.04 -3.64
N HIS A 290 -2.65 16.81 -4.18
CA HIS A 290 -3.45 17.83 -4.85
C HIS A 290 -4.83 17.91 -4.20
N PRO A 291 -5.34 19.11 -3.92
CA PRO A 291 -6.69 19.25 -3.41
C PRO A 291 -7.69 18.73 -4.45
N VAL A 292 -8.61 17.88 -3.99
CA VAL A 292 -9.67 17.35 -4.83
C VAL A 292 -10.71 18.45 -5.06
N PRO A 293 -11.03 18.83 -6.31
CA PRO A 293 -12.03 19.84 -6.57
C PRO A 293 -13.39 19.43 -6.00
N ALA A 294 -14.00 20.29 -5.17
CA ALA A 294 -15.29 20.00 -4.53
C ALA A 294 -16.44 19.82 -5.55
N SER A 295 -16.30 20.40 -6.74
CA SER A 295 -17.26 20.27 -7.84
C SER A 295 -17.15 18.96 -8.62
N LEU A 296 -16.13 18.13 -8.36
CA LEU A 296 -15.92 16.89 -9.10
C LEU A 296 -16.95 15.83 -8.67
N PRO A 297 -17.74 15.26 -9.60
CA PRO A 297 -18.62 14.14 -9.29
C PRO A 297 -17.81 12.96 -8.74
N GLY A 298 -18.21 12.46 -7.58
CA GLY A 298 -17.50 11.36 -6.91
C GLY A 298 -16.17 11.75 -6.25
N ALA A 299 -15.93 13.04 -5.96
CA ALA A 299 -14.75 13.52 -5.24
C ALA A 299 -14.42 12.71 -3.97
N ARG A 300 -15.47 12.24 -3.27
CA ARG A 300 -15.36 11.44 -2.04
C ARG A 300 -14.47 10.19 -2.19
N LYS A 301 -14.39 9.60 -3.39
CA LYS A 301 -13.55 8.41 -3.62
C LYS A 301 -12.05 8.67 -3.49
N TYR A 302 -11.62 9.93 -3.59
CA TYR A 302 -10.21 10.32 -3.42
C TYR A 302 -9.90 10.82 -2.00
N THR A 303 -10.93 11.04 -1.18
CA THR A 303 -10.81 11.61 0.18
C THR A 303 -11.24 10.65 1.29
N ASN A 304 -11.81 9.49 0.94
CA ASN A 304 -12.30 8.48 1.89
C ASN A 304 -11.18 7.57 2.46
N GLY A 305 -9.93 7.75 2.04
CA GLY A 305 -8.81 6.89 2.46
C GLY A 305 -8.84 5.50 1.85
N ASP A 306 -9.52 5.32 0.72
CA ASP A 306 -9.49 4.06 -0.01
C ASP A 306 -8.09 3.76 -0.54
N VAL A 307 -7.58 2.57 -0.20
CA VAL A 307 -6.22 2.12 -0.52
C VAL A 307 -6.11 1.58 -1.95
N ASP A 308 -7.24 1.24 -2.56
CA ASP A 308 -7.30 0.72 -3.93
C ASP A 308 -7.42 1.85 -4.96
N VAL A 309 -7.75 3.05 -4.50
CA VAL A 309 -7.91 4.23 -5.33
C VAL A 309 -6.59 5.01 -5.38
N LEU A 310 -6.13 5.29 -6.59
CA LEU A 310 -4.97 6.16 -6.79
C LEU A 310 -5.31 7.60 -6.38
N PRO A 311 -4.35 8.33 -5.79
CA PRO A 311 -4.54 9.73 -5.41
C PRO A 311 -5.01 10.60 -6.59
N TRP A 312 -5.76 11.67 -6.31
CA TRP A 312 -6.25 12.59 -7.34
C TRP A 312 -5.14 13.18 -8.22
N SER A 313 -3.93 13.36 -7.69
CA SER A 313 -2.75 13.78 -8.46
C SER A 313 -2.46 12.90 -9.69
N TYR A 314 -2.85 11.63 -9.68
CA TYR A 314 -2.65 10.70 -10.81
C TYR A 314 -3.65 10.91 -11.96
N THR A 315 -4.69 11.72 -11.77
CA THR A 315 -5.64 12.09 -12.85
C THR A 315 -5.18 13.32 -13.63
N LEU A 316 -4.18 14.05 -13.12
CA LEU A 316 -3.69 15.30 -13.71
C LEU A 316 -2.74 15.06 -14.89
N SER A 317 -2.14 13.88 -14.98
CA SER A 317 -1.23 13.48 -16.04
C SER A 317 -1.58 12.10 -16.59
N ALA A 318 -0.89 11.68 -17.65
CA ALA A 318 -1.08 10.34 -18.19
C ALA A 318 -0.64 9.30 -17.15
N MET A 319 -1.60 8.52 -16.66
CA MET A 319 -1.35 7.43 -15.72
C MET A 319 -0.28 6.47 -16.27
N PRO A 320 0.76 6.12 -15.49
CA PRO A 320 1.77 5.14 -15.91
C PRO A 320 1.11 3.83 -16.33
N ALA A 321 1.57 3.24 -17.43
CA ALA A 321 0.96 2.02 -17.98
C ALA A 321 0.88 0.88 -16.94
N LEU A 322 1.91 0.75 -16.10
CA LEU A 322 1.96 -0.24 -15.02
C LEU A 322 0.89 -0.06 -13.94
N LEU A 323 0.33 1.15 -13.80
CA LEU A 323 -0.74 1.46 -12.86
C LEU A 323 -2.13 1.43 -13.52
N ARG A 324 -2.22 1.24 -14.84
CA ARG A 324 -3.51 1.17 -15.56
C ARG A 324 -4.19 -0.19 -15.42
N ASP A 325 -3.41 -1.26 -15.46
CA ASP A 325 -3.92 -2.62 -15.48
C ASP A 325 -4.06 -3.13 -14.03
N ASN A 326 -5.31 -3.13 -13.55
CA ASN A 326 -5.84 -3.72 -12.31
C ASN A 326 -4.89 -3.73 -11.10
N ALA A 327 -5.28 -2.96 -10.08
CA ALA A 327 -4.59 -2.86 -8.79
C ALA A 327 -4.28 -4.21 -8.12
N ASP A 328 -4.98 -5.31 -8.45
CA ASP A 328 -4.78 -6.64 -7.85
C ASP A 328 -4.83 -7.78 -8.87
N SER A 329 -3.91 -7.75 -9.84
CA SER A 329 -3.68 -8.90 -10.71
C SER A 329 -2.73 -9.92 -10.05
N GLN A 330 -2.61 -11.11 -10.65
CA GLN A 330 -1.62 -12.08 -10.19
C GLN A 330 -0.17 -11.56 -10.35
N ILE A 331 0.08 -10.65 -11.30
CA ILE A 331 1.42 -10.15 -11.62
C ILE A 331 1.72 -8.77 -11.03
N SER A 332 0.70 -8.04 -10.59
CA SER A 332 0.82 -6.66 -10.10
C SER A 332 -0.19 -6.44 -8.98
N GLN A 333 0.29 -5.99 -7.82
CA GLN A 333 -0.53 -5.62 -6.67
C GLN A 333 -0.18 -4.18 -6.26
N THR A 334 -1.18 -3.36 -5.99
CA THR A 334 -1.04 -1.92 -5.73
C THR A 334 -1.74 -1.53 -4.43
N TYR A 335 -1.09 -0.64 -3.68
CA TYR A 335 -1.58 -0.11 -2.42
C TYR A 335 -1.25 1.38 -2.32
N THR A 336 -2.28 2.23 -2.23
CA THR A 336 -2.12 3.65 -1.91
C THR A 336 -2.04 3.79 -0.40
N ILE A 337 -0.97 4.40 0.11
CA ILE A 337 -0.87 4.71 1.55
C ILE A 337 -1.84 5.86 1.86
N PRO A 338 -2.86 5.64 2.70
CA PRO A 338 -3.80 6.67 3.11
C PRO A 338 -3.21 7.50 4.26
N SER A 339 -3.69 8.73 4.45
CA SER A 339 -3.35 9.50 5.65
C SER A 339 -4.18 8.98 6.82
N THR A 340 -3.51 8.53 7.87
CA THR A 340 -4.12 8.23 9.16
C THR A 340 -3.60 9.20 10.23
N GLU A 341 -4.17 9.16 11.42
CA GLU A 341 -3.67 9.96 12.56
C GLU A 341 -2.25 9.52 12.96
N ALA A 342 -1.99 8.21 12.94
CA ALA A 342 -0.68 7.64 13.27
C ALA A 342 0.35 7.82 12.13
N VAL A 343 -0.10 7.81 10.88
CA VAL A 343 0.74 7.88 9.68
C VAL A 343 0.18 8.97 8.74
N PRO A 344 0.39 10.26 9.05
CA PRO A 344 0.00 11.35 8.17
C PRO A 344 0.90 11.42 6.94
N TYR A 345 0.44 12.06 5.86
CA TYR A 345 1.30 12.22 4.67
C TYR A 345 2.61 12.94 5.02
N PRO A 346 3.75 12.49 4.45
CA PRO A 346 5.03 13.12 4.70
C PRO A 346 5.05 14.56 4.18
N LYS A 347 5.47 15.50 5.04
CA LYS A 347 5.71 16.88 4.64
C LYS A 347 6.99 16.97 3.82
N LEU A 348 6.98 17.75 2.74
CA LEU A 348 8.14 18.02 1.91
C LEU A 348 8.90 19.27 2.40
N PRO A 349 10.24 19.28 2.34
CA PRO A 349 11.11 18.22 1.83
C PRO A 349 11.27 17.03 2.80
N ILE A 350 11.55 15.84 2.25
CA ILE A 350 11.80 14.62 3.04
C ILE A 350 13.07 13.89 2.58
N SER A 351 13.96 13.57 3.52
CA SER A 351 15.15 12.74 3.26
C SER A 351 14.79 11.27 3.10
N PHE A 352 15.57 10.51 2.33
CA PHE A 352 15.33 9.08 2.14
C PHE A 352 15.32 8.25 3.45
N PRO A 353 16.19 8.51 4.45
CA PRO A 353 16.11 7.78 5.72
C PRO A 353 14.77 7.99 6.45
N ASN A 354 14.30 9.24 6.54
CA ASN A 354 12.97 9.55 7.08
C ASN A 354 11.84 8.92 6.27
N MET A 355 12.02 8.81 4.95
CA MET A 355 11.06 8.14 4.09
C MET A 355 11.04 6.62 4.33
N ALA A 356 12.18 6.00 4.59
CA ALA A 356 12.25 4.59 5.00
C ALA A 356 11.49 4.37 6.33
N LEU A 357 11.69 5.24 7.31
CA LEU A 357 10.95 5.20 8.58
C LEU A 357 9.43 5.37 8.38
N TYR A 358 9.03 6.29 7.50
CA TYR A 358 7.62 6.48 7.15
C TYR A 358 7.00 5.21 6.52
N LEU A 359 7.71 4.58 5.59
CA LEU A 359 7.25 3.35 4.92
C LEU A 359 7.17 2.18 5.91
N GLN A 360 8.13 2.07 6.83
CA GLN A 360 8.09 1.09 7.90
C GLN A 360 6.89 1.32 8.82
N ALA A 361 6.66 2.57 9.25
CA ALA A 361 5.51 2.93 10.07
C ALA A 361 4.17 2.63 9.37
N ALA A 362 4.07 2.87 8.06
CA ALA A 362 2.89 2.52 7.27
C ALA A 362 2.63 1.00 7.23
N LEU A 363 3.68 0.19 7.09
CA LEU A 363 3.57 -1.27 7.14
C LEU A 363 3.18 -1.77 8.53
N ASP A 364 3.78 -1.21 9.59
CA ASP A 364 3.45 -1.57 10.97
C ASP A 364 2.01 -1.19 11.33
N GLU A 365 1.55 -0.03 10.85
CA GLU A 365 0.15 0.37 10.97
C GLU A 365 -0.77 -0.61 10.26
N SER A 366 -0.47 -1.00 9.02
CA SER A 366 -1.22 -2.04 8.29
C SER A 366 -1.32 -3.36 9.07
N ARG A 367 -0.25 -3.76 9.76
CA ARG A 367 -0.22 -4.96 10.60
C ARG A 367 -1.09 -4.84 11.86
N ARG A 368 -1.28 -3.64 12.41
CA ARG A 368 -2.15 -3.40 13.59
C ARG A 368 -3.63 -3.61 13.26
N TYR A 369 -4.05 -3.33 12.03
CA TYR A 369 -5.42 -3.58 11.56
C TYR A 369 -5.70 -5.06 11.23
N SER A 370 -4.93 -6.01 11.79
CA SER A 370 -5.11 -7.45 11.53
C SER A 370 -6.50 -7.98 11.88
N ASN A 371 -7.15 -7.38 12.88
CA ASN A 371 -8.46 -7.79 13.39
C ASN A 371 -9.63 -7.03 12.74
N ASP A 372 -9.36 -5.96 12.01
CA ASP A 372 -10.39 -5.19 11.30
C ASP A 372 -10.57 -5.79 9.91
N GLY A 373 -11.53 -6.70 9.78
CA GLY A 373 -11.82 -7.38 8.52
C GLY A 373 -12.41 -6.48 7.44
N SER A 374 -12.85 -5.27 7.81
CA SER A 374 -13.59 -4.36 6.93
C SER A 374 -12.74 -3.25 6.32
N SER A 375 -11.62 -2.88 6.97
CA SER A 375 -10.75 -1.84 6.45
C SER A 375 -9.71 -2.42 5.48
N GLY A 376 -9.58 -1.80 4.31
CA GLY A 376 -8.50 -2.07 3.36
C GLY A 376 -7.10 -1.83 3.95
N MET A 377 -6.99 -1.30 5.17
CA MET A 377 -5.72 -1.02 5.86
C MET A 377 -4.84 -2.26 6.00
N ARG A 378 -5.42 -3.45 6.21
CA ARG A 378 -4.65 -4.70 6.31
C ARG A 378 -4.03 -5.13 4.97
N LYS A 379 -4.48 -4.57 3.85
CA LYS A 379 -4.09 -5.02 2.50
C LYS A 379 -2.57 -5.02 2.31
N LEU A 380 -1.88 -3.96 2.73
CA LEU A 380 -0.41 -3.87 2.57
C LEU A 380 0.32 -5.02 3.28
N SER A 381 -0.01 -5.32 4.54
CA SER A 381 0.57 -6.46 5.27
C SER A 381 0.33 -7.79 4.54
N ARG A 382 -0.89 -8.04 4.04
CA ARG A 382 -1.19 -9.26 3.27
C ARG A 382 -0.43 -9.32 1.95
N MET A 383 -0.27 -8.18 1.27
CA MET A 383 0.52 -8.10 0.04
C MET A 383 1.99 -8.42 0.32
N MET A 384 2.55 -7.91 1.42
CA MET A 384 3.90 -8.22 1.86
C MET A 384 4.09 -9.73 2.12
N ASP A 385 3.19 -10.35 2.90
CA ASP A 385 3.25 -11.79 3.19
C ASP A 385 3.14 -12.64 1.92
N ARG A 386 2.33 -12.19 0.95
CA ARG A 386 2.10 -12.89 -0.33
C ARG A 386 3.25 -12.73 -1.31
N CYS A 387 3.84 -11.53 -1.40
CA CYS A 387 4.90 -11.22 -2.36
C CYS A 387 6.27 -11.65 -1.84
N TYR A 388 6.47 -11.72 -0.53
CA TYR A 388 7.76 -12.05 0.08
C TYR A 388 7.66 -13.06 1.24
N PRO A 389 7.10 -14.27 1.00
CA PRO A 389 6.91 -15.28 2.05
C PRO A 389 8.24 -15.78 2.66
N THR A 390 9.34 -15.65 1.93
CA THR A 390 10.68 -16.10 2.36
C THR A 390 11.41 -15.08 3.23
N LEU A 391 11.02 -13.79 3.25
CA LEU A 391 11.68 -12.81 4.12
C LEU A 391 11.52 -13.18 5.60
N GLU A 392 10.33 -13.62 6.01
CA GLU A 392 10.08 -14.05 7.40
C GLU A 392 10.88 -15.31 7.80
N SER A 393 11.26 -16.16 6.84
CA SER A 393 12.05 -17.36 7.13
C SER A 393 13.55 -17.10 7.14
N MET A 394 14.05 -16.11 6.41
CA MET A 394 15.44 -15.65 6.53
C MET A 394 15.70 -14.88 7.83
N ASP A 395 14.70 -14.18 8.37
CA ASP A 395 14.81 -13.50 9.68
C ASP A 395 15.11 -14.50 10.83
N LEU A 396 14.67 -15.76 10.71
CA LEU A 396 14.99 -16.81 11.68
C LEU A 396 16.40 -17.38 11.50
N ALA A 397 16.97 -17.28 10.30
CA ALA A 397 18.31 -17.77 9.98
C ALA A 397 19.39 -16.74 10.31
N GLU A 398 19.19 -15.47 9.95
CA GLU A 398 20.11 -14.36 10.26
C GLU A 398 20.15 -14.06 11.78
N SER A 399 19.04 -14.26 12.50
CA SER A 399 19.02 -14.21 13.97
C SER A 399 19.64 -15.44 14.64
N SER A 400 19.84 -16.54 13.91
CA SER A 400 20.44 -17.77 14.43
C SER A 400 21.98 -17.76 14.40
N GLU A 401 22.62 -16.86 13.67
CA GLU A 401 24.10 -16.79 13.62
C GLU A 401 24.70 -16.17 14.90
N ARG A 402 23.88 -15.56 15.76
CA ARG A 402 24.26 -15.12 17.12
C ARG A 402 23.77 -16.03 18.25
N SER A 403 23.07 -17.12 17.95
CA SER A 403 22.62 -18.09 18.97
C SER A 403 23.20 -19.47 18.67
N GLY A 404 24.35 -19.74 19.28
CA GLY A 404 25.11 -20.97 19.12
C GLY A 404 24.31 -22.27 19.30
N MET A 405 24.72 -23.26 18.51
CA MET A 405 24.71 -24.71 18.80
C MET A 405 23.49 -25.25 19.55
N GLY A 406 22.49 -25.73 18.80
CA GLY A 406 21.45 -26.54 19.43
C GLY A 406 20.29 -27.01 18.56
N ARG A 407 20.48 -27.35 17.28
CA ARG A 407 19.38 -27.99 16.50
C ARG A 407 19.87 -29.05 15.52
N VAL A 408 19.95 -30.29 16.00
CA VAL A 408 19.91 -31.48 15.13
C VAL A 408 18.97 -32.60 15.59
N PHE A 409 18.17 -32.43 16.66
CA PHE A 409 17.21 -33.47 17.10
C PHE A 409 15.84 -32.92 17.48
N ARG A 410 15.11 -32.34 16.53
CA ARG A 410 13.67 -32.11 16.72
C ARG A 410 12.89 -32.30 15.42
N LYS A 411 13.05 -33.49 14.85
CA LYS A 411 12.10 -34.08 13.92
C LYS A 411 11.49 -35.27 14.67
N VAL A 412 10.18 -35.42 14.60
CA VAL A 412 9.37 -36.52 15.17
C VAL A 412 8.93 -36.38 16.64
N MET A 413 8.02 -35.44 16.94
CA MET A 413 6.85 -35.65 17.82
C MET A 413 6.03 -34.35 17.98
N GLY A 414 4.71 -34.48 17.98
CA GLY A 414 3.85 -33.56 18.73
C GLY A 414 3.18 -32.44 17.94
N ARG A 415 2.10 -32.81 17.26
CA ARG A 415 0.96 -31.97 16.89
C ARG A 415 0.32 -31.44 18.19
N GLY A 416 0.29 -30.13 18.41
CA GLY A 416 -0.31 -29.55 19.63
C GLY A 416 -0.03 -28.06 19.82
N ASN A 417 -1.06 -27.27 19.52
CA ASN A 417 -1.42 -25.96 20.08
C ASN A 417 -0.29 -24.98 20.49
N LYS A 418 -0.10 -23.89 19.71
CA LYS A 418 0.54 -22.65 20.18
C LYS A 418 -0.15 -21.41 19.61
N ASN A 419 -1.29 -21.07 20.20
CA ASN A 419 -1.71 -19.67 20.33
C ASN A 419 -0.79 -18.98 21.36
N ASN A 420 0.40 -18.54 20.93
CA ASN A 420 1.15 -17.46 21.59
C ASN A 420 2.40 -17.04 20.78
N LYS A 421 2.18 -16.47 19.60
CA LYS A 421 3.18 -15.65 18.91
C LYS A 421 2.57 -14.34 18.45
N GLN A 422 2.06 -13.56 19.41
CA GLN A 422 1.93 -12.12 19.26
C GLN A 422 3.33 -11.50 19.30
N GLY A 423 3.67 -10.74 18.26
CA GLY A 423 4.37 -9.45 18.43
C GLY A 423 5.88 -9.42 18.67
N ARG A 424 6.70 -10.30 18.10
CA ARG A 424 8.18 -10.23 18.25
C ARG A 424 8.99 -10.13 16.95
N GLY A 425 8.43 -9.50 15.90
CA GLY A 425 9.14 -9.28 14.63
C GLY A 425 9.56 -7.82 14.33
N GLY A 426 8.96 -6.80 14.95
CA GLY A 426 9.12 -5.41 14.48
C GLY A 426 10.40 -4.66 14.88
N ASN A 427 11.19 -5.18 15.84
CA ASN A 427 12.30 -4.40 16.38
C ASN A 427 13.57 -4.50 15.50
N MET A 428 13.83 -5.64 14.85
CA MET A 428 15.07 -5.83 14.05
C MET A 428 15.11 -4.92 12.82
N ASP A 429 14.00 -4.77 12.10
CA ASP A 429 13.89 -3.85 10.96
C ASP A 429 14.17 -2.41 11.42
N THR A 430 13.63 -2.01 12.57
CA THR A 430 13.90 -0.69 13.16
C THR A 430 15.38 -0.54 13.55
N TYR A 431 16.02 -1.57 14.12
CA TYR A 431 17.44 -1.52 14.48
C TYR A 431 18.36 -1.38 13.24
N GLU A 432 18.10 -2.11 12.15
CA GLU A 432 18.89 -1.98 10.91
C GLU A 432 18.71 -0.60 10.26
N LEU A 433 17.53 0.02 10.39
CA LEU A 433 17.24 1.36 9.88
C LEU A 433 17.82 2.48 10.75
N VAL A 434 17.94 2.27 12.07
CA VAL A 434 18.34 3.30 13.06
C VAL A 434 19.83 3.26 13.41
N THR A 435 20.52 2.12 13.26
CA THR A 435 21.96 2.02 13.53
C THR A 435 22.78 1.80 12.24
N PRO A 436 23.25 2.88 11.59
CA PRO A 436 24.06 2.76 10.37
C PRO A 436 25.49 2.23 10.62
N PHE A 437 25.91 2.05 11.87
CA PHE A 437 27.25 1.57 12.23
C PHE A 437 27.16 0.16 12.83
N VAL A 438 27.51 -0.85 12.04
CA VAL A 438 27.85 -2.18 12.55
C VAL A 438 29.34 -2.14 12.91
N PRO A 439 29.73 -2.34 14.18
CA PRO A 439 31.14 -2.28 14.60
C PRO A 439 32.08 -3.34 13.99
N GLU A 440 31.56 -4.26 13.16
CA GLU A 440 32.26 -5.48 12.72
C GLU A 440 33.04 -5.29 11.39
N GLU A 441 32.92 -4.14 10.71
CA GLU A 441 33.65 -3.85 9.46
C GLU A 441 34.97 -3.05 9.65
N TRP A 442 35.37 -2.73 10.88
CA TRP A 442 36.62 -2.02 11.20
C TRP A 442 37.55 -2.83 12.13
N GLY A 443 37.63 -4.14 11.93
CA GLY A 443 38.56 -5.06 12.61
C GLY A 443 39.81 -5.33 11.81
#